data_AF-A0A151WMG4-F1
#
_entry.id   AF-A0A151WMG4-F1
#
_cell.length_a   1.000
_cell.length_b   1.000
_cell.length_c   1.000
_cell.angle_alpha   90.00
_cell.angle_beta   90.00
_cell.angle_gamma   90.00
#
_symmetry.space_group_name_H-M   'P 1'
#
loop_
_entity.id
_entity.type
_entity.pdbx_description
1 polymer ?
#
loop_
_entity_poly.entity_id
_entity_poly.type
_entity_poly.pdbx_seq_one_letter_code
_entity_poly.pdbx_strand_id
1 'polypeptide(L)'
;QYGTIQDRRHDLLGPFVSVTTKENIEKIYFEQNPNASIRKAAQRILKHFLKMHPYKITTYQLLIERARTKHVEFCKTINVMFEDGELDEKLIIFTGRAHFWLNGVLSI
;
A
#
# COMPACT_ATOMS: atom_id res chain seq x y z
N GLN A 1 49.20 6.64 7.77
CA GLN A 1 48.66 6.74 9.14
C GLN A 1 47.16 6.95 9.00
N TYR A 2 46.33 5.93 9.25
CA TYR A 2 44.88 6.04 9.14
C TYR A 2 44.30 6.09 10.56
N GLY A 3 43.73 7.24 10.92
CA GLY A 3 43.09 7.44 12.21
C GLY A 3 41.72 6.77 12.25
N THR A 4 41.54 5.84 13.18
CA THR A 4 40.25 5.23 13.48
C THR A 4 39.40 6.25 14.24
N ILE A 5 38.39 6.83 13.58
CA ILE A 5 37.37 7.64 14.26
C ILE A 5 36.49 6.67 15.04
N GLN A 6 36.69 6.58 16.35
CA GLN A 6 35.75 5.92 17.25
C GLN A 6 34.50 6.80 17.38
N ASP A 7 33.48 6.50 16.58
CA ASP A 7 32.15 7.06 16.78
C ASP A 7 31.51 6.40 18.01
N ARG A 8 31.48 7.12 19.13
CA ARG A 8 30.88 6.70 20.41
C ARG A 8 29.35 6.63 20.39
N ARG A 9 28.71 6.78 19.22
CA ARG A 9 27.24 6.70 19.08
C ARG A 9 26.71 5.29 18.84
N HIS A 10 27.57 4.29 18.69
CA HIS A 10 27.14 2.91 18.46
C HIS A 10 26.43 2.23 19.65
N ASP A 11 26.59 2.76 20.86
CA ASP A 11 26.03 2.14 22.08
C ASP A 11 24.69 2.74 22.54
N LEU A 12 24.14 3.70 21.79
CA LEU A 12 22.80 4.21 22.06
C LEU A 12 21.79 3.35 21.29
N LEU A 13 21.00 2.56 22.02
CA LEU A 13 19.73 2.06 21.51
C LEU A 13 18.91 3.30 21.11
N GLY A 14 18.89 3.56 19.79
CA GLY A 14 18.04 4.59 19.22
C GLY A 14 16.58 4.35 19.63
N PRO A 15 15.71 5.36 19.50
CA PRO A 15 14.27 5.17 19.69
C PRO A 15 13.82 3.89 19.00
N PHE A 16 12.93 3.11 19.60
CA PHE A 16 12.34 1.93 18.96
C PHE A 16 11.70 2.35 17.64
N VAL A 17 12.48 2.34 16.55
CA VAL A 17 11.98 2.47 15.21
C VAL A 17 11.49 1.08 14.89
N SER A 18 10.17 0.88 14.91
CA SER A 18 9.60 -0.31 14.31
C SER A 18 10.15 -0.38 12.88
N VAL A 19 10.96 -1.41 12.62
CA VAL A 19 11.53 -1.60 11.28
C VAL A 19 10.34 -1.80 10.37
N THR A 20 10.13 -0.86 9.46
CA THR A 20 8.97 -0.89 8.58
C THR A 20 9.14 -1.98 7.53
N THR A 21 8.62 -3.18 7.83
CA THR A 21 8.56 -4.31 6.90
C THR A 21 7.25 -4.26 6.11
N LYS A 22 7.17 -4.97 4.97
CA LYS A 22 5.98 -4.97 4.10
C LYS A 22 4.69 -5.30 4.85
N GLU A 23 4.80 -6.16 5.86
CA GLU A 23 3.71 -6.69 6.67
C GLU A 23 3.18 -5.67 7.70
N ASN A 24 3.99 -4.66 8.08
CA ASN A 24 3.65 -3.70 9.13
C ASN A 24 3.46 -2.26 8.63
N ILE A 25 3.65 -1.99 7.33
CA ILE A 25 3.53 -0.64 6.73
C ILE A 25 2.16 -0.02 7.01
N GLU A 26 1.08 -0.78 6.81
CA GLU A 26 -0.28 -0.27 6.97
C GLU A 26 -0.56 0.08 8.43
N LYS A 27 -0.21 -0.82 9.35
CA LYS A 27 -0.37 -0.63 10.79
C LYS A 27 0.37 0.60 11.28
N ILE A 28 1.66 0.71 10.97
CA ILE A 28 2.49 1.86 11.37
C ILE A 28 1.92 3.16 10.78
N TYR A 29 1.42 3.14 9.55
CA TYR A 29 0.86 4.32 8.90
C TYR A 29 -0.42 4.83 9.58
N PHE A 30 -1.37 3.93 9.85
CA PHE A 30 -2.64 4.30 10.48
C PHE A 30 -2.47 4.65 11.96
N GLU A 31 -1.52 4.03 12.68
CA GLU A 31 -1.13 4.44 14.03
C GLU A 31 -0.61 5.89 14.05
N GLN A 32 0.22 6.28 13.08
CA GLN A 32 0.73 7.64 12.97
C GLN A 32 -0.29 8.64 12.41
N ASN A 33 -1.32 8.17 11.70
CA ASN A 33 -2.29 9.01 11.00
C ASN A 33 -3.72 8.44 11.15
N PRO A 34 -4.31 8.47 12.36
CA PRO A 34 -5.58 7.78 12.65
C PRO A 34 -6.75 8.32 11.83
N ASN A 35 -6.72 9.61 11.45
CA ASN A 35 -7.74 10.26 10.65
C ASN A 35 -7.43 10.25 9.13
N ALA A 36 -6.40 9.52 8.69
CA ALA A 36 -6.10 9.44 7.27
C ALA A 36 -7.15 8.60 6.54
N SER A 37 -7.68 9.14 5.44
CA SER A 37 -8.49 8.34 4.52
C SER A 37 -7.63 7.23 3.90
N ILE A 38 -8.26 6.09 3.62
CA ILE A 38 -7.66 4.93 2.92
C ILE A 38 -6.93 5.39 1.65
N ARG A 39 -7.54 6.35 0.93
CA ARG A 39 -6.95 6.95 -0.26
C ARG A 39 -5.60 7.61 0.01
N LYS A 40 -5.51 8.43 1.05
CA LYS A 40 -4.28 9.16 1.41
C LYS A 40 -3.20 8.19 1.90
N ALA A 41 -3.62 7.13 2.60
CA ALA A 41 -2.76 6.03 2.99
C ALA A 41 -2.15 5.33 1.77
N ALA A 42 -2.98 4.87 0.84
CA ALA A 42 -2.55 4.20 -0.38
C ALA A 42 -1.58 5.08 -1.19
N GLN A 43 -1.89 6.36 -1.40
CA GLN A 43 -0.99 7.28 -2.12
C GLN A 43 0.36 7.43 -1.43
N ARG A 44 0.40 7.52 -0.09
CA ARG A 44 1.67 7.63 0.64
C ARG A 44 2.45 6.32 0.62
N ILE A 45 1.78 5.18 0.72
CA ILE A 45 2.40 3.85 0.59
C ILE A 45 3.06 3.71 -0.79
N LEU A 46 2.29 3.97 -1.84
CA LEU A 46 2.76 3.90 -3.23
C LEU A 46 3.91 4.89 -3.51
N LYS A 47 3.86 6.11 -2.97
CA LYS A 47 4.90 7.13 -3.18
C LYS A 47 6.17 6.88 -2.36
N HIS A 48 6.03 6.63 -1.06
CA HIS A 48 7.18 6.63 -0.13
C HIS A 48 7.81 5.25 0.02
N PHE A 49 6.99 4.19 0.06
CA PHE A 49 7.49 2.84 0.27
C PHE A 49 7.82 2.15 -1.06
N LEU A 50 6.94 2.29 -2.05
CA LEU A 50 7.14 1.71 -3.38
C LEU A 50 7.89 2.63 -4.35
N LYS A 51 8.27 3.85 -3.90
CA LYS A 51 9.00 4.85 -4.69
C LYS A 51 8.37 5.15 -6.06
N MET A 52 7.05 4.99 -6.18
CA MET A 52 6.37 5.26 -7.44
C MET A 52 6.23 6.78 -7.64
N HIS A 53 6.55 7.22 -8.85
CA HIS A 53 6.46 8.64 -9.18
C HIS A 53 4.98 9.09 -9.19
N PRO A 54 4.62 10.23 -8.58
CA PRO A 54 3.22 10.66 -8.46
C PRO A 54 2.40 10.68 -9.76
N TYR A 55 3.03 10.95 -10.91
CA TYR A 55 2.35 10.92 -12.22
C TYR A 55 1.91 9.51 -12.66
N LYS A 56 2.50 8.44 -12.11
CA LYS A 56 2.08 7.05 -12.36
C LYS A 56 0.99 6.57 -11.41
N ILE A 57 0.69 7.36 -10.36
CA ILE A 57 -0.29 7.02 -9.33
C ILE A 57 -1.62 7.70 -9.71
N THR A 58 -2.27 7.20 -10.75
CA THR A 58 -3.63 7.64 -11.09
C THR A 58 -4.62 6.96 -10.16
N THR A 59 -4.93 7.62 -9.05
CA THR A 59 -5.97 7.17 -8.10
C THR A 59 -7.36 7.68 -8.46
N TYR A 60 -7.48 8.45 -9.54
CA TYR A 60 -8.72 9.08 -9.98
C TYR A 60 -9.11 8.49 -11.33
N GLN A 61 -10.06 7.56 -11.33
CA GLN A 61 -11.06 7.56 -12.39
C GLN A 61 -12.28 8.26 -11.79
N LEU A 62 -12.72 9.35 -12.41
CA LEU A 62 -14.03 9.93 -12.09
C LEU A 62 -15.06 8.88 -12.48
N LEU A 63 -15.57 8.14 -11.50
CA LEU A 63 -16.60 7.14 -11.76
C LEU A 63 -17.89 7.89 -12.10
N ILE A 64 -18.42 7.60 -13.29
CA ILE A 64 -19.80 7.97 -13.64
C ILE A 64 -20.75 7.34 -12.63
N GLU A 65 -21.90 7.97 -12.41
CA GLU A 65 -22.86 7.56 -11.37
C GLU A 65 -23.25 6.09 -11.49
N ARG A 66 -23.49 5.61 -12.72
CA ARG A 66 -23.77 4.19 -13.00
C ARG A 66 -22.66 3.24 -12.52
N ALA A 67 -21.39 3.62 -12.68
CA ALA A 67 -20.27 2.80 -12.23
C ALA A 67 -20.16 2.80 -10.70
N ARG A 68 -20.47 3.92 -10.05
CA ARG A 68 -20.55 4.02 -8.59
C ARG A 68 -21.65 3.09 -8.03
N THR A 69 -22.84 3.13 -8.61
CA THR A 69 -23.95 2.25 -8.20
C THR A 69 -23.57 0.78 -8.31
N LYS A 70 -22.98 0.37 -9.45
CA LYS A 70 -22.51 -1.01 -9.63
C LYS A 70 -21.44 -1.41 -8.61
N HIS A 71 -20.52 -0.51 -8.26
CA HIS A 71 -19.52 -0.81 -7.23
C HIS A 71 -20.19 -1.03 -5.86
N VAL A 72 -21.17 -0.20 -5.50
CA VAL A 72 -21.90 -0.36 -4.23
C VAL A 72 -22.70 -1.66 -4.21
N GLU A 73 -23.40 -1.98 -5.28
CA GLU A 73 -24.13 -3.24 -5.42
C GLU A 73 -23.21 -4.45 -5.32
N PHE A 74 -22.09 -4.43 -6.05
CA PHE A 74 -21.06 -5.48 -5.98
C PHE A 74 -20.54 -5.68 -4.55
N CYS A 75 -20.17 -4.60 -3.86
CA CYS A 75 -19.69 -4.70 -2.47
C CYS A 75 -20.75 -5.29 -1.54
N LYS A 76 -22.03 -4.92 -1.71
CA LYS A 76 -23.12 -5.49 -0.91
C LYS A 76 -23.26 -6.99 -1.16
N THR A 77 -23.23 -7.43 -2.42
CA THR A 77 -23.32 -8.84 -2.76
C THR A 77 -22.16 -9.63 -2.18
N ILE A 78 -20.92 -9.16 -2.35
CA ILE A 78 -19.73 -9.84 -1.81
C ILE A 78 -19.78 -9.91 -0.28
N ASN A 79 -20.23 -8.86 0.41
CA ASN A 79 -20.37 -8.90 1.87
C ASN A 79 -21.37 -9.96 2.33
N VAL A 80 -22.52 -10.08 1.66
CA VAL A 80 -23.50 -11.13 1.96
C VAL A 80 -22.89 -12.51 1.74
N MET A 81 -22.16 -12.72 0.65
CA MET A 81 -21.50 -14.01 0.38
C MET A 81 -20.43 -14.37 1.44
N PHE A 82 -19.77 -13.38 2.04
CA PHE A 82 -18.90 -13.60 3.20
C PHE A 82 -19.68 -13.98 4.46
N GLU A 83 -20.78 -13.27 4.75
CA GLU A 83 -21.63 -13.52 5.93
C GLU A 83 -22.31 -14.89 5.87
N ASP A 84 -22.77 -15.30 4.69
CA ASP A 84 -23.42 -16.59 4.44
C ASP A 84 -22.42 -17.76 4.37
N GLY A 85 -21.10 -17.47 4.44
CA GLY A 85 -20.04 -18.47 4.38
C GLY A 85 -19.83 -19.08 2.99
N GLU A 86 -20.43 -18.51 1.95
CA GLU A 86 -20.23 -18.93 0.56
C GLU A 86 -18.83 -18.57 0.04
N LEU A 87 -18.20 -17.53 0.63
CA LEU A 87 -16.88 -17.06 0.28
C LEU A 87 -15.93 -17.11 1.49
N ASP A 88 -14.87 -17.90 1.40
CA ASP A 88 -13.79 -17.91 2.40
C ASP A 88 -12.71 -16.88 2.02
N GLU A 89 -12.50 -15.91 2.91
CA GLU A 89 -11.47 -14.87 2.78
C GLU A 89 -10.07 -15.46 2.52
N LYS A 90 -9.77 -16.65 3.07
CA LYS A 90 -8.46 -17.29 2.97
C LYS A 90 -8.20 -17.90 1.60
N LEU A 91 -9.26 -18.09 0.80
CA LEU A 91 -9.18 -18.70 -0.53
C LEU A 91 -9.16 -17.66 -1.66
N ILE A 92 -9.26 -16.37 -1.33
CA ILE A 92 -9.28 -15.31 -2.34
C ILE A 92 -7.87 -14.96 -2.78
N ILE A 93 -7.60 -15.17 -4.06
CA ILE A 93 -6.34 -14.77 -4.70
C ILE A 93 -6.62 -13.58 -5.61
N PHE A 94 -6.07 -12.43 -5.26
CA PHE A 94 -6.12 -11.25 -6.12
C PHE A 94 -4.92 -11.25 -7.06
N THR A 95 -5.19 -11.25 -8.37
CA THR A 95 -4.16 -11.10 -9.40
C THR A 95 -4.37 -9.81 -10.19
N GLY A 96 -3.30 -9.04 -10.39
CA GLY A 96 -3.31 -7.84 -11.21
C GLY A 96 -2.14 -7.84 -12.19
N ARG A 97 -2.31 -7.20 -13.35
CA ARG A 97 -1.21 -6.97 -14.30
C ARG A 97 -0.63 -5.57 -14.08
N ALA A 98 0.68 -5.48 -14.02
CA ALA A 98 1.40 -4.22 -13.96
C ALA A 98 2.34 -4.12 -15.15
N HIS A 99 2.26 -3.01 -15.89
CA HIS A 99 3.15 -2.74 -17.01
C HIS A 99 4.39 -2.01 -16.51
N PHE A 100 5.55 -2.65 -16.63
CA PHE A 100 6.83 -2.04 -16.29
C PHE A 100 7.55 -1.60 -17.56
N TRP A 101 8.11 -0.40 -17.52
CA TRP A 101 8.93 0.14 -18.59
C TRP A 101 10.39 0.02 -18.17
N LEU A 102 11.15 -0.85 -18.82
CA LEU A 102 12.61 -0.89 -18.69
C LEU A 102 13.19 -0.25 -19.96
N ASN A 103 13.86 0.90 -19.80
CA ASN A 103 14.63 1.56 -20.86
C ASN A 103 13.88 1.76 -22.19
N GLY A 104 12.58 2.06 -22.16
CA GLY A 104 11.80 2.40 -23.35
C GLY A 104 11.33 1.22 -24.22
N VAL A 105 11.57 -0.03 -23.83
CA VAL A 105 11.03 -1.20 -24.54
C VAL A 105 10.02 -1.93 -23.64
N LEU A 106 8.82 -2.15 -24.18
CA LEU A 106 7.75 -2.88 -23.53
C LEU A 106 8.13 -4.37 -23.45
N SER A 107 8.13 -4.94 -22.26
CA SER A 107 8.05 -6.40 -22.08
C SER A 107 6.77 -6.70 -21.31
N ILE A 108 6.02 -7.66 -21.84
CA ILE A 108 4.65 -8.06 -21.47
C ILE A 108 4.64 -8.68 -20.07
#